data_AF-A0A9D4F636-F1
#
_entry.id   AF-A0A9D4F636-F1
#
_cell.length_a   1.000
_cell.length_b   1.000
_cell.length_c   1.000
_cell.angle_alpha   90.00
_cell.angle_beta   90.00
_cell.angle_gamma   90.00
#
_symmetry.space_group_name_H-M   'P 1'
#
loop_
_entity.id
_entity.type
_entity.pdbx_description
1 polymer ?
#
loop_
_entity_poly.entity_id
_entity_poly.type
_entity_poly.pdbx_seq_one_letter_code
_entity_poly.pdbx_strand_id
1 'polypeptide(L)'
;MISIRVFVLLQNFVAVWGTVTPSHGVQNTQPHIHPTITTTGIPSGVVDAAIVNINTLYTDALCLELLLVDCATHVTKGDEQVCGSNGVTYDNHCHFTHAVCETLHYAGHKITLKSHGACQNTTTPSSNVATVTTDGDLMFNLFCSNVASITCPNELKVVCGSDSQFYPNMCVFTKERCKNRTLTISPDPNRCKFGL
;
A
#
# COMPACT_ATOMS: atom_id res chain seq x y z
N MET A 1 -23.25 -15.68 36.26
CA MET A 1 -24.35 -15.80 35.29
C MET A 1 -23.86 -15.29 33.94
N ILE A 2 -23.84 -16.18 32.92
CA ILE A 2 -24.06 -15.91 31.48
C ILE A 2 -22.97 -15.08 30.76
N SER A 3 -22.44 -15.41 29.58
CA SER A 3 -22.60 -16.53 28.64
C SER A 3 -21.50 -16.41 27.57
N ILE A 4 -20.72 -17.48 27.36
CA ILE A 4 -19.88 -17.67 26.16
C ILE A 4 -20.62 -18.68 25.29
N ARG A 5 -21.04 -18.28 24.08
CA ARG A 5 -21.45 -19.21 23.02
C ARG A 5 -21.01 -18.69 21.66
N VAL A 6 -19.85 -19.17 21.21
CA VAL A 6 -19.51 -19.23 19.79
C VAL A 6 -20.24 -20.44 19.22
N PHE A 7 -21.24 -20.22 18.37
CA PHE A 7 -21.96 -21.28 17.65
C PHE A 7 -21.20 -21.57 16.35
N VAL A 8 -20.46 -22.68 16.32
CA VAL A 8 -19.96 -23.29 15.08
C VAL A 8 -21.05 -24.23 14.57
N LEU A 9 -21.67 -23.89 13.45
CA LEU A 9 -22.60 -24.77 12.73
C LEU A 9 -21.78 -25.77 11.91
N LEU A 10 -21.57 -26.95 12.48
CA LEU A 10 -21.35 -28.19 11.72
C LEU A 10 -22.72 -28.79 11.42
N GLN A 11 -22.92 -29.28 10.19
CA GLN A 11 -23.48 -30.60 9.83
C GLN A 11 -24.02 -30.58 8.39
N ASN A 12 -23.80 -31.72 7.72
CA ASN A 12 -24.57 -32.33 6.62
C ASN A 12 -23.80 -32.49 5.30
N PHE A 13 -23.06 -33.59 5.18
CA PHE A 13 -23.08 -34.37 3.93
C PHE A 13 -23.21 -35.86 4.26
N VAL A 14 -24.31 -36.43 3.79
CA VAL A 14 -24.73 -37.82 3.96
C VAL A 14 -23.88 -38.71 3.04
N ALA A 15 -23.33 -39.78 3.61
CA ALA A 15 -22.57 -40.80 2.90
C ALA A 15 -23.51 -41.74 2.11
N VAL A 16 -23.25 -41.91 0.81
CA VAL A 16 -23.86 -42.96 -0.01
C VAL A 16 -22.82 -44.03 -0.28
N TRP A 17 -23.13 -45.26 0.13
CA TRP A 17 -22.34 -46.46 -0.09
C TRP A 17 -22.60 -47.01 -1.50
N GLY A 18 -21.54 -47.20 -2.28
CA GLY A 18 -21.56 -47.95 -3.54
C GLY A 18 -20.59 -49.11 -3.47
N THR A 19 -21.08 -50.33 -3.66
CA THR A 19 -20.31 -51.59 -3.63
C THR A 19 -19.52 -51.79 -4.92
N VAL A 20 -18.23 -52.15 -4.83
CA VAL A 20 -17.40 -52.51 -5.98
C VAL A 20 -16.99 -53.98 -5.87
N THR A 21 -17.34 -54.79 -6.88
CA THR A 21 -16.89 -56.18 -7.06
C THR A 21 -15.58 -56.22 -7.87
N PRO A 22 -14.76 -57.29 -7.76
CA PRO A 22 -13.44 -57.35 -8.38
C PRO A 22 -13.48 -58.04 -9.75
N SER A 23 -12.81 -57.47 -10.76
CA SER A 23 -12.46 -58.18 -11.99
C SER A 23 -11.06 -57.82 -12.47
N HIS A 24 -10.44 -58.80 -13.12
CA HIS A 24 -9.01 -58.99 -13.28
C HIS A 24 -8.39 -58.19 -14.44
N GLY A 25 -7.20 -57.63 -14.17
CA GLY A 25 -6.00 -57.66 -15.02
C GLY A 25 -6.08 -57.20 -16.48
N VAL A 26 -5.58 -55.98 -16.74
CA VAL A 26 -4.76 -55.66 -17.92
C VAL A 26 -3.66 -54.70 -17.46
N GLN A 27 -2.39 -55.08 -17.59
CA GLN A 27 -1.27 -54.16 -17.40
C GLN A 27 -1.22 -53.17 -18.55
N ASN A 28 -1.29 -51.88 -18.24
CA ASN A 28 -1.00 -50.81 -19.20
C ASN A 28 0.08 -49.91 -18.60
N THR A 29 1.27 -49.93 -19.17
CA THR A 29 2.41 -49.11 -18.78
C THR A 29 2.16 -47.65 -19.15
N GLN A 30 1.76 -46.83 -18.18
CA GLN A 30 1.77 -45.37 -18.36
C GLN A 30 3.21 -44.84 -18.23
N PRO A 31 3.65 -43.94 -19.15
CA PRO A 31 4.96 -43.31 -19.05
C PRO A 31 4.98 -42.28 -17.92
N HIS A 32 6.02 -42.33 -17.08
CA HIS A 32 6.33 -41.29 -16.12
C HIS A 32 6.73 -40.01 -16.86
N ILE A 33 5.84 -39.03 -16.89
CA ILE A 33 6.14 -37.66 -17.30
C ILE A 33 6.79 -36.94 -16.12
N HIS A 34 8.11 -36.77 -16.20
CA HIS A 34 8.83 -35.76 -15.45
C HIS A 34 8.44 -34.39 -16.01
N PRO A 35 7.99 -33.40 -15.21
CA PRO A 35 7.75 -32.06 -15.72
C PRO A 35 9.10 -31.44 -16.10
N THR A 36 9.41 -31.45 -17.38
CA THR A 36 10.49 -30.66 -17.96
C THR A 36 10.04 -29.20 -17.94
N ILE A 37 10.71 -28.36 -17.13
CA ILE A 37 10.54 -26.90 -17.20
C ILE A 37 11.20 -26.45 -18.50
N THR A 38 10.42 -26.38 -19.56
CA THR A 38 10.83 -25.76 -20.82
C THR A 38 10.76 -24.25 -20.60
N THR A 39 11.92 -23.57 -20.57
CA THR A 39 12.01 -22.11 -20.61
C THR A 39 11.62 -21.62 -22.01
N THR A 40 10.32 -21.66 -22.32
CA THR A 40 9.77 -20.92 -23.46
C THR A 40 9.74 -19.45 -23.08
N GLY A 41 10.40 -18.64 -23.91
CA GLY A 41 10.64 -17.22 -23.69
C GLY A 41 9.43 -16.47 -23.14
N ILE A 42 9.66 -15.77 -22.02
CA ILE A 42 8.75 -14.78 -21.48
C ILE A 42 8.61 -13.70 -22.57
N PRO A 43 7.41 -13.44 -23.11
CA PRO A 43 7.23 -12.33 -24.05
C PRO A 43 7.60 -11.03 -23.33
N SER A 44 8.31 -10.13 -24.02
CA SER A 44 8.78 -8.82 -23.52
C SER A 44 7.66 -7.82 -23.19
N GLY A 45 6.52 -8.28 -22.67
CA GLY A 45 5.34 -7.49 -22.34
C GLY A 45 4.61 -7.94 -21.07
N VAL A 46 5.27 -8.70 -20.18
CA VAL A 46 4.71 -9.06 -18.84
C VAL A 46 5.33 -8.22 -17.71
N VAL A 47 6.08 -7.16 -18.05
CA VAL A 47 6.59 -6.20 -17.06
C VAL A 47 5.64 -5.02 -16.80
N ASP A 48 4.50 -4.94 -17.49
CA ASP A 48 3.62 -3.77 -17.47
C ASP A 48 2.30 -3.98 -16.68
N ALA A 49 2.41 -4.49 -15.45
CA ALA A 49 1.34 -4.33 -14.44
C ALA A 49 1.85 -3.74 -13.11
N ALA A 50 3.12 -3.35 -13.07
CA ALA A 50 3.77 -2.79 -11.89
C ALA A 50 4.78 -1.70 -12.25
N ILE A 51 4.44 -0.79 -13.16
CA ILE A 51 4.76 0.62 -12.87
C ILE A 51 3.76 1.02 -11.79
N VAL A 52 3.99 0.51 -10.59
CA VAL A 52 3.22 0.91 -9.42
C VAL A 52 3.47 2.40 -9.31
N ASN A 53 2.41 3.19 -9.46
CA ASN A 53 2.43 4.61 -9.16
C ASN A 53 3.23 4.75 -7.87
N ILE A 54 4.35 5.48 -7.90
CA ILE A 54 5.27 5.58 -6.77
C ILE A 54 4.48 6.04 -5.53
N ASN A 55 3.39 6.79 -5.71
CA ASN A 55 2.44 7.15 -4.66
C ASN A 55 1.79 5.95 -3.96
N THR A 56 1.59 4.82 -4.63
CA THR A 56 0.98 3.59 -4.08
C THR A 56 1.97 2.72 -3.29
N LEU A 57 3.25 2.64 -3.69
CA LEU A 57 4.29 1.99 -2.86
C LEU A 57 4.68 2.87 -1.67
N TYR A 58 4.58 4.18 -1.89
CA TYR A 58 4.80 5.22 -0.89
C TYR A 58 3.69 5.23 0.17
N THR A 59 2.45 4.87 -0.16
CA THR A 59 1.34 4.86 0.81
C THR A 59 1.43 3.70 1.81
N ASP A 60 1.70 2.47 1.36
CA ASP A 60 1.57 1.29 2.24
C ASP A 60 2.65 1.22 3.34
N ALA A 61 3.93 1.45 2.98
CA ALA A 61 5.04 1.32 3.92
C ALA A 61 5.13 2.48 4.93
N LEU A 62 4.67 3.67 4.57
CA LEU A 62 4.70 4.85 5.44
C LEU A 62 3.49 4.91 6.36
N CYS A 63 2.38 4.28 6.00
CA CYS A 63 1.13 4.40 6.75
C CYS A 63 1.23 3.88 8.19
N LEU A 64 1.94 2.78 8.42
CA LEU A 64 2.13 2.27 9.78
C LEU A 64 2.83 3.29 10.68
N GLU A 65 3.82 4.02 10.16
CA GLU A 65 4.56 5.03 10.91
C GLU A 65 3.75 6.31 11.13
N LEU A 66 2.94 6.70 10.15
CA LEU A 66 2.09 7.90 10.24
C LEU A 66 0.92 7.71 11.20
N LEU A 67 0.41 6.48 11.34
CA LEU A 67 -0.63 6.15 12.33
C LEU A 67 -0.15 6.31 13.79
N LEU A 68 1.17 6.38 14.03
CA LEU A 68 1.73 6.63 15.35
C LEU A 68 1.84 8.12 15.69
N VAL A 69 1.64 9.02 14.73
CA VAL A 69 1.65 10.47 14.95
C VAL A 69 0.38 10.86 15.72
N ASP A 70 0.55 11.47 16.90
CA ASP A 70 -0.58 12.02 17.66
C ASP A 70 -1.09 13.31 16.98
N CYS A 71 -2.23 13.20 16.30
CA CYS A 71 -2.83 14.32 15.58
C CYS A 71 -3.28 15.49 16.47
N ALA A 72 -3.43 15.29 17.79
CA ALA A 72 -3.79 16.34 18.74
C ALA A 72 -2.59 17.24 19.10
N THR A 73 -1.38 16.68 19.09
CA THR A 73 -0.13 17.39 19.44
C THR A 73 0.78 17.62 18.25
N HIS A 74 0.43 17.09 17.07
CA HIS A 74 1.10 17.38 15.81
C HIS A 74 1.09 18.88 15.50
N VAL A 75 2.08 19.33 14.74
CA VAL A 75 2.17 20.72 14.26
C VAL A 75 1.04 21.00 13.27
N THR A 76 -0.14 21.34 13.79
CA THR A 76 -1.29 21.77 12.99
C THR A 76 -1.09 23.20 12.53
N LYS A 77 -1.31 23.48 11.25
CA LYS A 77 -1.64 24.84 10.80
C LYS A 77 -3.17 24.94 10.71
N GLY A 78 -3.78 25.99 11.30
CA GLY A 78 -5.23 26.08 11.48
C GLY A 78 -6.09 26.07 10.19
N ASP A 79 -5.48 26.25 9.02
CA ASP A 79 -6.15 26.28 7.71
C ASP A 79 -6.01 24.95 6.93
N GLU A 80 -5.68 23.84 7.60
CA GLU A 80 -5.37 22.53 6.98
C GLU A 80 -6.55 21.58 6.80
N GLN A 81 -7.79 22.08 6.95
CA GLN A 81 -8.97 21.25 6.71
C GLN A 81 -8.97 20.72 5.28
N VAL A 82 -9.43 19.49 5.09
CA VAL A 82 -9.57 18.87 3.78
C VAL A 82 -10.85 18.05 3.68
N CYS A 83 -11.36 17.94 2.46
CA CYS A 83 -12.50 17.09 2.13
C CYS A 83 -12.00 15.79 1.50
N GLY A 84 -12.37 14.66 2.08
CA GLY A 84 -12.11 13.34 1.50
C GLY A 84 -13.09 12.97 0.40
N SER A 85 -12.69 12.00 -0.44
CA SER A 85 -13.55 11.42 -1.47
C SER A 85 -14.81 10.74 -0.91
N ASN A 86 -14.78 10.36 0.37
CA ASN A 86 -15.92 9.87 1.14
C ASN A 86 -16.89 10.96 1.61
N GLY A 87 -16.65 12.23 1.27
CA GLY A 87 -17.50 13.35 1.66
C GLY A 87 -17.36 13.79 3.12
N VAL A 88 -16.33 13.29 3.82
CA VAL A 88 -16.02 13.67 5.21
C VAL A 88 -15.00 14.82 5.20
N THR A 89 -15.27 15.83 6.01
CA THR A 89 -14.30 16.88 6.35
C THR A 89 -13.37 16.36 7.44
N TYR A 90 -12.07 16.47 7.23
CA TYR A 90 -11.06 16.16 8.22
C TYR A 90 -10.46 17.46 8.75
N ASP A 91 -10.38 17.57 10.08
CA ASP A 91 -9.98 18.81 10.77
C ASP A 91 -8.57 19.29 10.40
N ASN A 92 -7.69 18.38 9.98
CA ASN A 92 -6.35 18.69 9.50
C ASN A 92 -5.79 17.55 8.62
N HIS A 93 -4.63 17.78 8.02
CA HIS A 93 -3.93 16.80 7.19
C HIS A 93 -3.54 15.51 7.94
N CYS A 94 -3.30 15.56 9.26
CA CYS A 94 -2.98 14.38 10.07
C CYS A 94 -4.19 13.43 10.16
N HIS A 95 -5.36 13.94 10.54
CA HIS A 95 -6.59 13.13 10.60
C HIS A 95 -6.99 12.58 9.24
N PHE A 96 -6.82 13.36 8.16
CA PHE A 96 -7.03 12.85 6.82
C PHE A 96 -6.05 11.72 6.47
N THR A 97 -4.78 11.89 6.78
CA THR A 97 -3.75 10.87 6.51
C THR A 97 -4.01 9.58 7.29
N HIS A 98 -4.42 9.66 8.56
CA HIS A 98 -4.84 8.50 9.34
C HIS A 98 -5.98 7.75 8.65
N ALA A 99 -7.03 8.45 8.22
CA ALA A 99 -8.15 7.82 7.53
C ALA A 99 -7.75 7.18 6.19
N VAL A 100 -6.86 7.80 5.41
CA VAL A 100 -6.29 7.19 4.21
C VAL A 100 -5.55 5.90 4.56
N CYS A 101 -4.70 5.93 5.60
CA CYS A 101 -3.90 4.80 6.03
C CYS A 101 -4.70 3.64 6.61
N GLU A 102 -5.73 3.92 7.39
CA GLU A 102 -6.64 2.92 7.94
C GLU A 102 -7.44 2.24 6.82
N THR A 103 -7.75 2.94 5.73
CA THR A 103 -8.59 2.41 4.65
C THR A 103 -7.84 1.81 3.47
N LEU A 104 -6.52 1.97 3.43
CA LEU A 104 -5.67 1.68 2.27
C LEU A 104 -5.77 0.24 1.76
N HIS A 105 -5.89 -0.72 2.68
CA HIS A 105 -5.93 -2.16 2.35
C HIS A 105 -7.35 -2.71 2.17
N TYR A 106 -8.39 -1.90 2.37
CA TYR A 106 -9.77 -2.31 2.15
C TYR A 106 -10.19 -1.99 0.71
N ALA A 107 -10.31 -3.05 -0.10
CA ALA A 107 -10.74 -2.94 -1.49
C ALA A 107 -12.05 -2.11 -1.60
N GLY A 108 -12.05 -1.10 -2.46
CA GLY A 108 -13.20 -0.22 -2.68
C GLY A 108 -13.42 0.88 -1.63
N HIS A 109 -12.58 0.96 -0.59
CA HIS A 109 -12.74 1.93 0.51
C HIS A 109 -11.62 2.96 0.56
N LYS A 110 -10.70 2.97 -0.41
CA LYS A 110 -9.59 3.92 -0.49
C LYS A 110 -10.12 5.36 -0.51
N ILE A 111 -9.77 6.11 0.53
CA ILE A 111 -10.05 7.54 0.63
C ILE A 111 -8.97 8.31 -0.14
N THR A 112 -9.36 9.33 -0.90
CA THR A 112 -8.44 10.23 -1.61
C THR A 112 -8.83 11.68 -1.34
N LEU A 113 -7.91 12.62 -1.60
CA LEU A 113 -8.20 14.04 -1.41
C LEU A 113 -9.19 14.49 -2.49
N LYS A 114 -10.34 15.02 -2.07
CA LYS A 114 -11.34 15.58 -2.98
C LYS A 114 -11.12 17.08 -3.18
N SER A 115 -10.89 17.82 -2.10
CA SER A 115 -10.58 19.25 -2.13
C SER A 115 -9.91 19.72 -0.85
N HIS A 116 -9.20 20.84 -0.94
CA HIS A 116 -8.81 21.62 0.24
C HIS A 116 -10.03 22.28 0.88
N GLY A 117 -9.96 22.52 2.18
CA GLY A 117 -11.05 23.03 3.00
C GLY A 117 -12.12 21.99 3.31
N ALA A 118 -13.12 22.41 4.08
CA ALA A 118 -14.29 21.58 4.42
C ALA A 118 -15.04 21.09 3.18
N CYS A 119 -15.69 19.93 3.29
CA CYS A 119 -16.64 19.48 2.29
C CYS A 119 -17.79 20.48 2.16
N GLN A 120 -18.02 20.95 0.93
CA GLN A 120 -19.12 21.86 0.62
C GLN A 120 -20.36 21.06 0.20
N ASN A 121 -21.52 21.41 0.77
CA ASN A 121 -22.82 20.86 0.38
C ASN A 121 -23.48 21.60 -0.79
N THR A 122 -22.81 22.60 -1.37
CA THR A 122 -23.37 23.49 -2.39
C THR A 122 -22.58 23.41 -3.68
N THR A 123 -23.32 23.44 -4.79
CA THR A 123 -22.88 23.43 -6.19
C THR A 123 -22.15 24.71 -6.59
N THR A 124 -21.20 25.17 -5.78
CA THR A 124 -20.37 26.33 -6.10
C THR A 124 -19.02 25.79 -6.60
N PRO A 125 -18.68 25.99 -7.88
CA PRO A 125 -17.38 25.54 -8.38
C PRO A 125 -16.30 26.35 -7.68
N SER A 126 -15.54 25.71 -6.80
CA SER A 126 -14.36 26.30 -6.15
C SER A 126 -13.27 26.45 -7.20
N SER A 127 -13.35 27.54 -7.96
CA SER A 127 -12.30 28.00 -8.87
C SER A 127 -11.21 28.69 -8.05
N ASN A 128 -10.34 27.90 -7.44
CA ASN A 128 -8.98 28.33 -7.22
C ASN A 128 -8.10 27.29 -7.90
N VAL A 129 -7.21 27.77 -8.78
CA VAL A 129 -6.17 26.96 -9.41
C VAL A 129 -5.27 26.47 -8.29
N ALA A 130 -5.63 25.34 -7.69
CA ALA A 130 -4.88 24.70 -6.65
C ALA A 130 -3.60 24.18 -7.29
N THR A 131 -2.46 24.51 -6.70
CA THR A 131 -1.29 23.62 -6.74
C THR A 131 -1.80 22.20 -6.51
N VAL A 132 -1.61 21.32 -7.50
CA VAL A 132 -2.09 19.94 -7.45
C VAL A 132 -1.45 19.29 -6.23
N THR A 133 -2.18 19.31 -5.12
CA THR A 133 -1.79 18.68 -3.87
C THR A 133 -2.50 17.36 -3.90
N THR A 134 -1.75 16.28 -3.89
CA THR A 134 -2.29 14.92 -3.83
C THR A 134 -2.37 14.46 -2.38
N ASP A 135 -3.12 13.39 -2.13
CA ASP A 135 -3.06 12.63 -0.88
C ASP A 135 -1.62 12.22 -0.55
N GLY A 136 -0.83 11.82 -1.56
CA GLY A 136 0.61 11.53 -1.39
C GLY A 136 1.43 12.73 -0.91
N ASP A 137 1.13 13.94 -1.38
CA ASP A 137 1.81 15.17 -0.93
C ASP A 137 1.47 15.50 0.51
N LEU A 138 0.22 15.29 0.93
CA LEU A 138 -0.21 15.49 2.33
C LEU A 138 0.51 14.51 3.25
N MET A 139 0.56 13.23 2.89
CA MET A 139 1.29 12.22 3.65
C MET A 139 2.79 12.53 3.75
N PHE A 140 3.41 12.99 2.65
CA PHE A 140 4.81 13.40 2.66
C PHE A 140 5.08 14.61 3.53
N ASN A 141 4.24 15.64 3.46
CA ASN A 141 4.39 16.80 4.32
C ASN A 141 4.20 16.44 5.79
N LEU A 142 3.23 15.59 6.13
CA LEU A 142 3.05 15.11 7.50
C LEU A 142 4.27 14.32 8.00
N PHE A 143 4.82 13.43 7.16
CA PHE A 143 6.05 12.71 7.47
C PHE A 143 7.21 13.68 7.77
N CYS A 144 7.45 14.64 6.89
CA CYS A 144 8.57 15.58 7.04
C CYS A 144 8.41 16.52 8.23
N SER A 145 7.19 16.97 8.54
CA SER A 145 6.91 17.78 9.74
C SER A 145 7.21 17.02 11.04
N ASN A 146 7.13 15.69 11.01
CA ASN A 146 7.37 14.83 12.17
C ASN A 146 8.66 14.00 12.07
N VAL A 147 9.54 14.32 11.13
CA VAL A 147 10.71 13.49 10.79
C VAL A 147 11.66 13.23 11.96
N ALA A 148 11.73 14.17 12.91
CA ALA A 148 12.53 14.06 14.13
C ALA A 148 11.99 13.01 15.12
N SER A 149 10.68 12.78 15.12
CA SER A 149 9.99 11.82 16.00
C SER A 149 9.85 10.43 15.35
N ILE A 150 10.02 10.33 14.03
CA ILE A 150 9.89 9.06 13.30
C ILE A 150 11.16 8.22 13.47
N THR A 151 11.00 7.00 13.96
CA THR A 151 12.08 6.00 14.03
C THR A 151 11.89 4.99 12.91
N CYS A 152 12.88 4.84 12.03
CA CYS A 152 12.76 3.88 10.93
C CYS A 152 13.08 2.45 11.40
N PRO A 153 12.37 1.43 10.90
CA PRO A 153 12.72 0.05 11.17
C PRO A 153 14.08 -0.31 10.55
N ASN A 154 14.76 -1.29 11.14
CA ASN A 154 16.06 -1.78 10.67
C ASN A 154 15.97 -2.82 9.53
N GLU A 155 14.78 -2.99 8.93
CA GLU A 155 14.60 -3.91 7.81
C GLU A 155 15.32 -3.42 6.56
N LEU A 156 15.96 -4.35 5.85
CA LEU A 156 16.64 -4.08 4.59
C LEU A 156 15.68 -4.39 3.43
N LYS A 157 15.01 -3.35 2.95
CA LYS A 157 14.20 -3.34 1.72
C LYS A 157 14.76 -2.25 0.83
N VAL A 158 15.96 -2.52 0.32
CA VAL A 158 16.82 -1.51 -0.29
C VAL A 158 16.14 -0.85 -1.49
N VAL A 159 16.27 0.47 -1.60
CA VAL A 159 15.80 1.25 -2.75
C VAL A 159 16.94 2.03 -3.39
N CYS A 160 16.91 2.19 -4.71
CA CYS A 160 17.87 3.01 -5.46
C CYS A 160 17.31 4.42 -5.68
N GLY A 161 18.05 5.45 -5.25
CA GLY A 161 17.67 6.85 -5.43
C GLY A 161 18.11 7.46 -6.77
N SER A 162 17.47 8.57 -7.14
CA SER A 162 17.80 9.40 -8.30
C SER A 162 19.13 10.16 -8.16
N ASP A 163 19.80 9.99 -7.04
CA ASP A 163 21.17 10.43 -6.72
C ASP A 163 22.21 9.31 -6.82
N SER A 164 21.81 8.14 -7.33
CA SER A 164 22.68 6.95 -7.49
C SER A 164 23.12 6.34 -6.15
N GLN A 165 22.41 6.63 -5.06
CA GLN A 165 22.67 6.04 -3.75
C GLN A 165 21.65 4.96 -3.40
N PHE A 166 22.11 3.93 -2.69
CA PHE A 166 21.23 2.95 -2.07
C PHE A 166 20.76 3.43 -0.70
N TYR A 167 19.48 3.24 -0.42
CA TYR A 167 18.87 3.54 0.86
C TYR A 167 18.39 2.24 1.51
N PRO A 168 18.66 1.98 2.81
CA PRO A 168 18.32 0.72 3.47
C PRO A 168 16.86 0.32 3.36
N ASN A 169 15.95 1.30 3.42
CA ASN A 169 14.51 1.12 3.23
C ASN A 169 13.84 2.46 2.85
N MET A 170 12.54 2.38 2.53
CA MET A 170 11.74 3.53 2.12
C MET A 170 11.61 4.61 3.21
N CYS A 171 11.60 4.24 4.50
CA CYS A 171 11.57 5.22 5.58
C CYS A 171 12.85 6.08 5.58
N VAL A 172 14.02 5.44 5.51
CA VAL A 172 15.31 6.14 5.43
C VAL A 172 15.41 7.00 4.16
N PHE A 173 14.99 6.47 3.01
CA PHE A 173 14.88 7.24 1.77
C PHE A 173 14.01 8.49 1.94
N THR A 174 12.84 8.35 2.57
CA THR A 174 11.90 9.45 2.76
C THR A 174 12.46 10.53 3.70
N LYS A 175 13.22 10.13 4.74
CA LYS A 175 13.96 11.09 5.58
C LYS A 175 14.94 11.94 4.77
N GLU A 176 15.69 11.33 3.86
CA GLU A 176 16.62 12.08 3.00
C GLU A 176 15.88 12.93 1.95
N ARG A 177 14.74 12.45 1.45
CA ARG A 177 13.85 13.25 0.57
C ARG A 177 13.26 14.47 1.28
N CYS A 178 13.06 14.44 2.61
CA CYS A 178 12.66 15.64 3.36
C CYS A 178 13.72 16.75 3.28
N LYS A 179 15.01 16.40 3.17
CA LYS A 179 16.11 17.34 2.97
C LYS A 179 16.26 17.76 1.50
N ASN A 180 16.06 16.82 0.59
CA ASN A 180 16.10 17.05 -0.86
C ASN A 180 14.78 16.62 -1.52
N ARG A 181 13.84 17.56 -1.71
CA ARG A 181 12.53 17.27 -2.32
C ARG A 181 12.60 16.80 -3.78
N THR A 182 13.75 16.98 -4.46
CA THR A 182 13.98 16.49 -5.83
C THR A 182 14.45 15.02 -5.88
N LEU A 183 14.79 14.43 -4.73
CA LEU A 183 15.14 13.03 -4.64
C LEU A 183 13.92 12.15 -4.95
N THR A 184 14.08 11.26 -5.92
CA THR A 184 13.06 10.31 -6.36
C THR A 184 13.66 8.90 -6.40
N ILE A 185 12.80 7.89 -6.49
CA ILE A 185 13.28 6.53 -6.73
C ILE A 185 13.74 6.44 -8.19
N SER A 186 14.91 5.85 -8.42
CA SER A 186 15.39 5.62 -9.77
C SER A 186 14.55 4.53 -10.44
N PRO A 187 14.06 4.75 -11.68
CA PRO A 187 13.37 3.71 -12.43
C PRO A 187 14.33 2.60 -12.91
N ASP A 188 15.64 2.86 -12.95
CA ASP A 188 16.67 1.88 -13.30
C ASP A 188 17.45 1.45 -12.04
N PRO A 189 17.28 0.21 -11.54
CA PRO A 189 18.00 -0.27 -10.36
C PRO A 189 19.53 -0.34 -10.58
N ASN A 190 20.00 -0.44 -11.83
CA ASN A 190 21.43 -0.51 -12.14
C ASN A 190 22.14 0.84 -12.05
N ARG A 191 21.38 1.93 -11.86
CA ARG A 191 21.92 3.27 -11.68
C ARG A 191 22.69 3.42 -10.38
N CYS A 192 22.32 2.64 -9.36
CA CYS A 192 23.07 2.52 -8.12
C CYS A 192 24.04 1.35 -8.25
N LYS A 193 25.33 1.60 -8.03
CA LYS A 193 26.37 0.57 -8.08
C LYS A 193 26.97 0.42 -6.70
N PHE A 194 27.15 -0.82 -6.24
CA PHE A 194 28.04 -1.08 -5.12
C PHE A 194 29.46 -0.75 -5.62
N GLY A 195 30.13 0.21 -4.99
CA GLY A 195 31.51 0.54 -5.34
C GLY A 195 32.37 -0.71 -5.29
N LEU A 196 33.04 -1.01 -6.41
CA LEU A 196 34.10 -2.00 -6.50
C LEU A 196 35.42 -1.36 -6.09
#